data_AF-A0A6G5ACN7-F1
#
_entry.id   AF-A0A6G5ACN7-F1
#
_cell.length_a   1.000
_cell.length_b   1.000
_cell.length_c   1.000
_cell.angle_alpha   90.00
_cell.angle_beta   90.00
_cell.angle_gamma   90.00
#
_symmetry.space_group_name_H-M   'P 1'
#
loop_
_entity.id
_entity.type
_entity.pdbx_description
1 polymer ?
#
loop_
_entity_poly.entity_id
_entity_poly.type
_entity_poly.pdbx_seq_one_letter_code
_entity_poly.pdbx_strand_id
1 'polypeptide(L)'
;RLCCLLDIAVICLRKLLLLGGDIKTNPGPDTALILKQLREIAADIKDIKENRLVEIKKKKVDALSNLKEKVTSCQERLTHMNQVVLTLERKIDDLENHSRRPNLAIFGLPEPEGENSGSLETAVNKGIFQDLLELEPVAIERSHRLGRPSPNKKRPVILRLLNTRDTTLIF
;
A
#
# COMPACT_ATOMS: atom_id res chain seq x y z
N ARG A 1 10.55 41.49 77.93
CA ARG A 1 10.28 40.40 76.96
C ARG A 1 11.53 40.03 76.13
N LEU A 2 12.41 40.97 75.78
CA LEU A 2 13.66 40.68 75.04
C LEU A 2 14.73 39.90 75.85
N CYS A 3 14.92 40.18 77.16
CA CYS A 3 15.89 39.47 78.02
C CYS A 3 15.65 37.96 78.12
N CYS A 4 14.42 37.53 78.38
CA CYS A 4 14.11 36.12 78.58
C CYS A 4 14.34 35.26 77.32
N LEU A 5 14.15 35.84 76.13
CA LEU A 5 14.45 35.17 74.86
C LEU A 5 15.95 35.03 74.64
N LEU A 6 16.74 36.03 75.06
CA LEU A 6 18.20 35.93 75.05
C LEU A 6 18.69 34.83 76.02
N ASP A 7 18.15 34.76 77.22
CA ASP A 7 18.53 33.73 78.20
C ASP A 7 18.19 32.32 77.73
N ILE A 8 17.01 32.11 77.15
CA ILE A 8 16.62 30.83 76.56
C ILE A 8 17.53 30.47 75.38
N ALA A 9 17.83 31.45 74.50
CA ALA A 9 18.73 31.23 73.38
C ALA A 9 20.14 30.84 73.87
N VAL A 10 20.68 31.50 74.90
CA VAL A 10 21.98 31.18 75.50
C VAL A 10 21.99 29.80 76.14
N ILE A 11 20.92 29.40 76.83
CA ILE A 11 20.81 28.06 77.43
C ILE A 11 20.74 26.97 76.35
N CYS A 12 19.96 27.20 75.28
CA CYS A 12 19.89 26.30 74.14
C CYS A 12 21.24 26.19 73.42
N LEU A 13 21.92 27.31 73.20
CA LEU A 13 23.25 27.33 72.58
C LEU A 13 24.27 26.57 73.45
N ARG A 14 24.23 26.76 74.76
CA ARG A 14 25.11 26.08 75.71
C ARG A 14 24.86 24.57 75.75
N LYS A 15 23.60 24.13 75.68
CA LYS A 15 23.24 22.70 75.55
C LYS A 15 23.71 22.11 74.22
N LEU A 16 23.56 22.85 73.12
CA LEU A 16 24.06 22.44 71.79
C LEU A 16 25.59 22.34 71.77
N LEU A 17 26.30 23.29 72.39
CA LEU A 17 27.76 23.27 72.51
C LEU A 17 28.25 22.10 73.40
N LEU A 18 27.52 21.75 74.45
CA LEU A 18 27.83 20.59 75.30
C LEU A 18 27.61 19.25 74.58
N LEU A 19 26.67 19.17 73.64
CA LEU A 19 26.47 18.02 72.76
C LEU A 19 27.53 17.93 71.64
N GLY A 20 28.21 19.04 71.36
CA GLY A 20 29.25 19.14 70.33
C GLY A 20 30.48 18.31 70.63
N GLY A 21 30.79 18.02 71.91
CA GLY A 21 31.99 17.29 72.33
C GLY A 21 33.31 17.93 71.83
N ASP A 22 34.46 17.44 72.31
CA ASP A 22 35.72 17.64 71.56
C ASP A 22 35.77 16.62 70.40
N ILE A 23 36.63 16.83 69.41
CA ILE A 23 36.76 15.99 68.20
C ILE A 23 36.97 14.50 68.54
N LYS A 24 37.46 14.19 69.73
CA LYS A 24 37.63 12.81 70.24
C LYS A 24 36.31 12.15 70.66
N THR A 25 35.35 12.93 71.15
CA THR A 25 34.07 12.43 71.69
C THR A 25 32.91 12.53 70.70
N ASN A 26 32.99 13.47 69.74
CA ASN A 26 32.02 13.60 68.67
C ASN A 26 32.76 14.06 67.39
N PRO A 27 33.47 13.14 66.70
CA PRO A 27 34.27 13.45 65.51
C PRO A 27 33.44 13.89 64.28
N GLY A 28 32.12 14.04 64.43
CA GLY A 28 31.19 14.23 63.33
C GLY A 28 30.77 12.89 62.69
N PRO A 29 29.93 12.94 61.66
CA PRO A 29 29.47 11.74 60.97
C PRO A 29 30.65 10.96 60.37
N ASP A 30 30.56 9.63 60.40
CA ASP A 30 31.58 8.76 59.84
C ASP A 30 31.66 8.92 58.32
N THR A 31 32.54 9.81 57.88
CA THR A 31 32.78 10.13 56.48
C THR A 31 33.29 8.91 55.70
N ALA A 32 33.97 7.97 56.34
CA ALA A 32 34.46 6.76 55.67
C ALA A 32 33.30 5.81 55.34
N LEU A 33 32.34 5.67 56.26
CA LEU A 33 31.11 4.91 56.02
C LEU A 33 30.27 5.53 54.90
N ILE A 34 30.10 6.85 54.91
CA ILE A 34 29.35 7.57 53.87
C ILE A 34 30.04 7.41 52.51
N LEU A 35 31.36 7.57 52.44
CA LEU A 35 32.12 7.37 51.20
C LEU A 35 32.02 5.93 50.68
N LYS A 36 31.98 4.94 51.58
CA LYS A 36 31.76 3.54 51.21
C LYS A 36 30.38 3.34 50.59
N GLN A 37 29.32 3.85 51.23
CA GLN A 37 27.94 3.77 50.72
C GLN A 37 27.79 4.50 49.38
N LEU A 38 28.39 5.68 49.22
CA LEU A 38 28.38 6.41 47.94
C LEU A 38 29.06 5.63 46.82
N ARG A 39 30.14 4.88 47.11
CA ARG A 39 30.79 4.01 46.13
C ARG A 39 29.91 2.83 45.73
N GLU A 40 29.22 2.21 46.69
CA GLU A 40 28.28 1.11 46.44
C GLU A 40 27.11 1.59 45.56
N ILE A 41 26.49 2.72 45.91
CA ILE A 41 25.41 3.34 45.12
C ILE A 41 25.90 3.68 43.70
N ALA A 42 27.11 4.22 43.55
CA ALA A 42 27.67 4.54 42.24
C ALA A 42 27.90 3.27 41.38
N ALA A 43 28.30 2.17 42.00
CA ALA A 43 28.44 0.88 41.33
C ALA A 43 27.08 0.33 40.89
N ASP A 44 26.07 0.36 41.77
CA ASP A 44 24.71 -0.09 41.46
C ASP A 44 24.07 0.74 40.34
N ILE A 45 24.24 2.07 40.36
CA ILE A 45 23.75 2.96 39.29
C ILE A 45 24.39 2.60 37.95
N LYS A 46 25.69 2.28 37.95
CA LYS A 46 26.40 1.88 36.75
C LYS A 46 25.84 0.57 36.20
N ASP A 47 25.65 -0.42 37.05
CA ASP A 47 25.08 -1.72 36.67
C ASP A 47 23.64 -1.60 36.14
N ILE A 48 22.77 -0.85 36.84
CA ILE A 48 21.39 -0.57 36.39
C ILE A 48 21.40 0.11 35.02
N LYS A 49 22.29 1.08 34.80
CA LYS A 49 22.40 1.80 33.51
C LYS A 49 22.82 0.86 32.39
N GLU A 50 23.80 -0.01 32.63
CA GLU A 50 24.29 -0.97 31.66
C GLU A 50 23.21 -2.02 31.32
N ASN A 51 22.58 -2.61 32.33
CA ASN A 51 21.52 -3.61 32.15
C ASN A 51 20.29 -3.04 31.41
N ARG A 52 19.83 -1.85 31.81
CA ARG A 52 18.69 -1.19 31.15
C ARG A 52 19.01 -0.81 29.70
N LEU A 53 20.25 -0.44 29.40
CA LEU A 53 20.69 -0.13 28.04
C LEU A 53 20.74 -1.39 27.17
N VAL A 54 21.17 -2.54 27.71
CA VAL A 54 21.13 -3.84 27.04
C VAL A 54 19.70 -4.26 26.74
N GLU A 55 18.78 -4.17 27.71
CA GLU A 55 17.37 -4.52 27.51
C GLU A 55 16.70 -3.67 26.42
N ILE A 56 16.92 -2.35 26.43
CA ILE A 56 16.36 -1.45 25.43
C ILE A 56 16.92 -1.80 24.04
N LYS A 57 18.22 -2.07 23.94
CA LYS A 57 18.83 -2.49 22.68
C LYS A 57 18.23 -3.79 22.18
N LYS A 58 18.08 -4.80 23.04
CA LYS A 58 17.48 -6.09 22.69
C LYS A 58 16.05 -5.93 22.15
N LYS A 59 15.19 -5.23 22.90
CA LYS A 59 13.81 -4.96 22.47
C LYS A 59 13.74 -4.25 21.11
N LYS A 60 14.65 -3.30 20.86
CA LYS A 60 14.73 -2.61 19.57
C LYS A 60 15.19 -3.52 18.44
N VAL A 61 16.18 -4.38 18.69
CA VAL A 61 16.66 -5.36 17.70
C VAL A 61 15.57 -6.37 17.35
N ASP A 62 14.87 -6.90 18.36
CA ASP A 62 13.77 -7.85 18.15
C ASP A 62 12.62 -7.20 17.35
N ALA A 63 12.26 -5.95 17.68
CA ALA A 63 11.25 -5.20 16.94
C ALA A 63 11.68 -4.93 15.47
N LEU A 64 12.95 -4.60 15.24
CA LEU A 64 13.50 -4.40 13.90
C LEU A 64 13.52 -5.70 13.09
N SER A 65 13.84 -6.84 13.72
CA SER A 65 13.79 -8.15 13.07
C SER A 65 12.36 -8.49 12.63
N ASN A 66 11.39 -8.35 13.54
CA ASN A 66 9.98 -8.59 13.24
C ASN A 66 9.46 -7.66 12.14
N LEU A 67 9.87 -6.39 12.15
CA LEU A 67 9.49 -5.44 11.11
C LEU A 67 10.11 -5.83 9.76
N LYS A 68 11.38 -6.25 9.74
CA LYS A 68 12.07 -6.72 8.54
C LYS A 68 11.34 -7.91 7.93
N GLU A 69 10.96 -8.91 8.73
CA GLU A 69 10.19 -10.08 8.27
C GLU A 69 8.83 -9.71 7.69
N LYS A 70 8.12 -8.77 8.32
CA LYS A 70 6.85 -8.26 7.78
C LYS A 70 7.04 -7.53 6.46
N VAL A 71 8.09 -6.73 6.33
CA VAL A 71 8.41 -6.02 5.08
C VAL A 71 8.76 -7.00 3.97
N THR A 72 9.58 -8.03 4.23
CA THR A 72 9.92 -9.04 3.23
C THR A 72 8.69 -9.82 2.79
N SER A 73 7.84 -10.26 3.73
CA SER A 73 6.58 -10.94 3.41
C SER A 73 5.62 -10.05 2.60
N CYS A 74 5.54 -8.76 2.93
CA CYS A 74 4.74 -7.80 2.18
C CYS A 74 5.29 -7.63 0.74
N GLN A 75 6.60 -7.53 0.59
CA GLN A 75 7.26 -7.40 -0.71
C GLN A 75 7.01 -8.62 -1.59
N GLU A 76 7.14 -9.83 -1.04
CA GLU A 76 6.83 -11.08 -1.75
C GLU A 76 5.38 -11.11 -2.23
N ARG A 77 4.43 -10.77 -1.36
CA ARG A 77 3.01 -10.68 -1.73
C ARG A 77 2.78 -9.66 -2.84
N LEU A 78 3.41 -8.48 -2.79
CA LEU A 78 3.30 -7.49 -3.85
C LEU A 78 3.84 -8.01 -5.18
N THR A 79 5.00 -8.66 -5.18
CA THR A 79 5.56 -9.25 -6.42
C THR A 79 4.64 -10.32 -7.00
N HIS A 80 4.07 -11.19 -6.15
CA HIS A 80 3.11 -12.20 -6.58
C HIS A 80 1.83 -11.56 -7.14
N MET A 81 1.26 -10.57 -6.47
CA MET A 81 0.06 -9.88 -6.96
C MET A 81 0.32 -9.19 -8.32
N ASN A 82 1.47 -8.55 -8.50
CA ASN A 82 1.85 -7.95 -9.78
C ASN A 82 1.96 -8.99 -10.89
N GLN A 83 2.54 -10.17 -10.63
CA GLN A 83 2.59 -11.26 -11.61
C GLN A 83 1.20 -11.78 -11.99
N VAL A 84 0.30 -11.89 -11.01
CA VAL A 84 -1.08 -12.28 -11.26
C VAL A 84 -1.79 -11.24 -12.11
N VAL A 85 -1.65 -9.95 -11.81
CA VAL A 85 -2.23 -8.85 -12.61
C VAL A 85 -1.76 -8.93 -14.06
N LEU A 86 -0.44 -9.02 -14.30
CA LEU A 86 0.11 -9.14 -15.66
C LEU A 86 -0.39 -10.40 -16.40
N THR A 87 -0.65 -11.48 -15.68
CA THR A 87 -1.18 -12.71 -16.28
C THR A 87 -2.66 -12.57 -16.63
N LEU A 88 -3.44 -11.91 -15.77
CA LEU A 88 -4.84 -11.61 -16.02
C LEU A 88 -5.01 -10.64 -17.18
N GLU A 89 -4.19 -9.59 -17.25
CA GLU A 89 -4.20 -8.62 -18.35
C GLU A 89 -3.96 -9.32 -19.70
N ARG A 90 -2.93 -10.18 -19.78
CA ARG A 90 -2.69 -10.98 -20.99
C ARG A 90 -3.86 -11.90 -21.33
N LYS A 91 -4.45 -12.55 -20.33
CA LYS A 91 -5.60 -13.42 -20.55
C LYS A 91 -6.83 -12.64 -21.03
N ILE A 92 -7.04 -11.43 -20.53
CA ILE A 92 -8.12 -10.54 -20.98
C ILE A 92 -7.87 -10.14 -22.43
N ASP A 93 -6.66 -9.70 -22.77
CA ASP A 93 -6.29 -9.34 -24.14
C ASP A 93 -6.49 -10.53 -25.11
N ASP A 94 -6.01 -11.71 -24.75
CA ASP A 94 -6.19 -12.94 -25.53
C ASP A 94 -7.68 -13.27 -25.74
N LEU A 95 -8.50 -13.17 -24.68
CA LEU A 95 -9.95 -13.44 -24.75
C LEU A 95 -10.68 -12.39 -25.59
N GLU A 96 -10.34 -11.12 -25.45
CA GLU A 96 -10.91 -10.04 -26.26
C GLU A 96 -10.53 -10.21 -27.72
N ASN A 97 -9.26 -10.45 -28.02
CA ASN A 97 -8.78 -10.70 -29.37
C ASN A 97 -9.47 -11.93 -29.96
N HIS A 98 -9.55 -13.04 -29.22
CA HIS A 98 -10.25 -14.24 -29.66
C HIS A 98 -11.74 -13.98 -29.93
N SER A 99 -12.42 -13.24 -29.06
CA SER A 99 -13.84 -12.89 -29.20
C SER A 99 -14.11 -11.94 -30.38
N ARG A 100 -13.15 -11.07 -30.70
CA ARG A 100 -13.23 -10.10 -31.80
C ARG A 100 -12.84 -10.68 -33.16
N ARG A 101 -12.13 -11.82 -33.23
CA ARG A 101 -11.74 -12.48 -34.50
C ARG A 101 -12.87 -12.66 -35.53
N PRO A 102 -14.09 -13.12 -35.17
CA PRO A 102 -15.19 -13.24 -36.14
C PRO A 102 -15.84 -11.90 -36.51
N ASN A 103 -15.43 -10.79 -35.90
CA ASN A 103 -16.07 -9.50 -36.10
C ASN A 103 -15.38 -8.72 -37.22
N LEU A 104 -16.18 -8.12 -38.10
CA LEU A 104 -15.72 -7.22 -39.16
C LEU A 104 -16.32 -5.83 -38.97
N ALA A 105 -15.53 -4.81 -39.28
CA ALA A 105 -15.94 -3.42 -39.27
C ALA A 105 -15.94 -2.88 -40.71
N ILE A 106 -17.11 -2.49 -41.21
CA ILE A 106 -17.28 -1.95 -42.56
C ILE A 106 -17.54 -0.44 -42.45
N PHE A 107 -16.79 0.33 -43.21
CA PHE A 107 -16.91 1.79 -43.28
C PHE A 107 -17.45 2.22 -44.64
N GLY A 108 -18.18 3.33 -44.69
CA GLY A 108 -18.66 3.92 -45.95
C GLY A 108 -19.95 3.33 -46.52
N LEU A 109 -20.48 2.24 -45.94
CA LEU A 109 -21.74 1.64 -46.36
C LEU A 109 -22.89 2.67 -46.27
N PRO A 110 -23.63 2.94 -47.36
CA PRO A 110 -24.78 3.86 -47.36
C PRO A 110 -25.76 3.53 -46.24
N GLU A 111 -26.33 4.56 -45.61
CA GLU A 111 -27.23 4.43 -44.46
C GLU A 111 -28.59 5.05 -44.82
N PRO A 112 -29.52 4.27 -45.38
CA PRO A 112 -30.85 4.75 -45.75
C PRO A 112 -31.73 5.00 -44.52
N GLU A 113 -32.68 5.93 -44.63
CA GLU A 113 -33.69 6.14 -43.59
C GLU A 113 -34.57 4.88 -43.44
N GLY A 114 -34.81 4.47 -42.19
CA GLY A 114 -35.59 3.26 -41.90
C GLY A 114 -34.83 1.94 -42.05
N GLU A 115 -33.49 1.96 -42.10
CA GLU A 115 -32.66 0.74 -42.11
C GLU A 115 -33.02 -0.19 -40.93
N ASN A 116 -33.38 -1.43 -41.25
CA ASN A 116 -33.59 -2.52 -40.29
C ASN A 116 -32.47 -3.58 -40.40
N SER A 117 -32.38 -4.49 -39.43
CA SER A 117 -31.31 -5.50 -39.38
C SER A 117 -31.21 -6.37 -40.64
N GLY A 118 -32.35 -6.80 -41.21
CA GLY A 118 -32.37 -7.63 -42.41
C GLY A 118 -31.98 -6.87 -43.68
N SER A 119 -32.38 -5.61 -43.80
CA SER A 119 -31.99 -4.73 -44.91
C SER A 119 -30.49 -4.42 -44.87
N LEU A 120 -29.92 -4.23 -43.67
CA LEU A 120 -28.49 -4.04 -43.47
C LEU A 120 -27.71 -5.30 -43.86
N GLU A 121 -28.15 -6.47 -43.42
CA GLU A 121 -27.52 -7.75 -43.78
C GLU A 121 -27.55 -7.98 -45.29
N THR A 122 -28.68 -7.69 -45.94
CA THR A 122 -28.80 -7.78 -47.41
C THR A 122 -27.88 -6.80 -48.12
N ALA A 123 -27.76 -5.56 -47.61
CA ALA A 123 -26.88 -4.55 -48.17
C ALA A 123 -25.40 -4.92 -48.04
N VAL A 124 -25.00 -5.56 -46.94
CA VAL A 124 -23.64 -6.09 -46.75
C VAL A 124 -23.38 -7.27 -47.68
N ASN A 125 -24.27 -8.26 -47.71
CA ASN A 125 -24.08 -9.45 -48.54
C ASN A 125 -24.01 -9.12 -50.03
N LYS A 126 -24.94 -8.29 -50.54
CA LYS A 126 -24.92 -7.88 -51.95
C LYS A 126 -23.80 -6.88 -52.22
N GLY A 127 -23.79 -5.75 -51.52
CA GLY A 127 -22.91 -4.64 -51.86
C GLY A 127 -21.44 -4.83 -51.52
N ILE A 128 -21.11 -5.67 -50.54
CA ILE A 128 -19.73 -5.89 -50.10
C ILE A 128 -19.25 -7.28 -50.49
N PHE A 129 -19.93 -8.35 -50.05
CA PHE A 129 -19.44 -9.70 -50.31
C PHE A 129 -19.57 -10.09 -51.78
N GLN A 130 -20.73 -9.89 -52.40
CA GLN A 130 -20.93 -10.24 -53.82
C GLN A 130 -20.32 -9.19 -54.77
N ASP A 131 -20.73 -7.92 -54.65
CA ASP A 131 -20.40 -6.90 -55.67
C ASP A 131 -18.95 -6.42 -55.59
N LEU A 132 -18.35 -6.33 -54.40
CA LEU A 132 -17.00 -5.79 -54.20
C LEU A 132 -15.93 -6.88 -54.07
N LEU A 133 -16.25 -7.97 -53.39
CA LEU A 133 -15.30 -9.06 -53.10
C LEU A 133 -15.50 -10.30 -53.98
N GLU A 134 -16.57 -10.35 -54.79
CA GLU A 134 -16.92 -11.50 -55.65
C GLU A 134 -17.02 -12.83 -54.87
N LEU A 135 -17.46 -12.76 -53.61
CA LEU A 135 -17.65 -13.90 -52.71
C LEU A 135 -19.13 -14.33 -52.66
N GLU A 136 -19.34 -15.61 -52.42
CA GLU A 136 -20.66 -16.14 -52.08
C GLU A 136 -21.19 -15.49 -50.78
N PRO A 137 -22.52 -15.34 -50.61
CA PRO A 137 -23.11 -14.76 -49.40
C PRO A 137 -22.63 -15.46 -48.14
N VAL A 138 -22.20 -14.66 -47.17
CA VAL A 138 -21.65 -15.15 -45.91
C VAL A 138 -22.74 -15.14 -44.83
N ALA A 139 -22.78 -16.18 -44.01
CA ALA A 139 -23.70 -16.25 -42.89
C ALA A 139 -23.29 -15.27 -41.79
N ILE A 140 -24.12 -14.26 -41.54
CA ILE A 140 -23.91 -13.25 -40.51
C ILE A 140 -24.74 -13.62 -39.27
N GLU A 141 -24.09 -13.74 -38.11
CA GLU A 141 -24.77 -14.00 -36.83
C GLU A 141 -25.50 -12.75 -36.32
N ARG A 142 -24.85 -11.59 -36.45
CA ARG A 142 -25.39 -10.29 -36.02
C ARG A 142 -24.72 -9.16 -36.81
N SER A 143 -25.49 -8.13 -37.14
CA SER A 143 -24.98 -6.89 -37.73
C SER A 143 -25.69 -5.68 -37.14
N HIS A 144 -24.97 -4.58 -36.95
CA HIS A 144 -25.55 -3.31 -36.50
C HIS A 144 -24.61 -2.14 -36.78
N ARG A 145 -25.19 -0.94 -36.85
CA ARG A 145 -24.46 0.33 -36.93
C ARG A 145 -23.88 0.73 -35.58
N LEU A 146 -22.67 1.26 -35.57
CA LEU A 146 -22.02 1.78 -34.37
C LEU A 146 -22.33 3.26 -34.13
N GLY A 147 -22.70 3.56 -32.89
CA GLY A 147 -22.87 4.94 -32.42
C GLY A 147 -24.21 5.57 -32.80
N ARG A 148 -24.35 6.85 -32.47
CA ARG A 148 -25.58 7.63 -32.70
C ARG A 148 -25.65 8.10 -34.17
N PRO A 149 -26.84 8.09 -34.79
CA PRO A 149 -27.02 8.63 -36.15
C PRO A 149 -26.53 10.08 -36.24
N SER A 150 -25.88 10.43 -37.34
CA SER A 150 -25.43 11.78 -37.62
C SER A 150 -25.70 12.13 -39.09
N PRO A 151 -26.26 13.30 -39.39
CA PRO A 151 -26.62 13.67 -40.76
C PRO A 151 -25.40 13.79 -41.69
N ASN A 152 -24.20 14.02 -41.13
CA ASN A 152 -22.99 14.27 -41.91
C ASN A 152 -22.02 13.08 -41.96
N LYS A 153 -22.37 11.94 -41.33
CA LYS A 153 -21.47 10.78 -41.25
C LYS A 153 -22.23 9.47 -41.26
N LYS A 154 -21.91 8.62 -42.23
CA LYS A 154 -22.33 7.21 -42.27
C LYS A 154 -21.70 6.44 -41.12
N ARG A 155 -22.52 5.74 -40.34
CA ARG A 155 -22.02 4.96 -39.20
C ARG A 155 -21.30 3.69 -39.67
N PRO A 156 -20.16 3.32 -39.04
CA PRO A 156 -19.54 2.03 -39.28
C PRO A 156 -20.51 0.89 -38.95
N VAL A 157 -20.46 -0.18 -39.71
CA VAL A 157 -21.20 -1.42 -39.42
C VAL A 157 -20.25 -2.37 -38.72
N ILE A 158 -20.62 -2.87 -37.54
CA ILE A 158 -20.01 -4.07 -36.99
C ILE A 158 -20.91 -5.25 -37.25
N LEU A 159 -20.32 -6.28 -37.83
CA LEU A 159 -20.94 -7.58 -37.98
C LEU A 159 -20.09 -8.67 -37.35
N ARG A 160 -20.73 -9.78 -37.02
CA ARG A 160 -20.09 -11.01 -36.56
C ARG A 160 -20.47 -12.12 -37.52
N LEU A 161 -19.46 -12.78 -38.08
CA LEU A 161 -19.67 -13.94 -38.93
C LEU A 161 -20.04 -15.15 -38.08
N LEU A 162 -20.94 -15.98 -38.59
CA LEU A 162 -21.31 -17.24 -37.95
C LEU A 162 -20.13 -18.22 -37.94
N ASN A 163 -19.35 -18.22 -39.02
CA ASN A 163 -18.16 -19.05 -39.14
C ASN A 163 -16.90 -18.18 -39.17
N THR A 164 -15.98 -18.46 -38.25
CA THR A 164 -14.70 -17.74 -38.14
C THR A 164 -13.78 -17.97 -39.34
N ARG A 165 -13.97 -19.05 -40.11
CA ARG A 165 -13.15 -19.29 -41.31
C ARG A 165 -13.46 -18.29 -42.43
N ASP A 166 -14.67 -17.78 -42.47
CA ASP A 166 -15.08 -16.85 -43.53
C ASP A 166 -14.32 -15.52 -43.43
N THR A 167 -13.81 -15.14 -42.24
CA THR A 167 -12.93 -13.96 -42.11
C THR A 167 -11.60 -14.13 -42.85
N THR A 168 -11.10 -15.37 -42.99
CA THR A 168 -9.85 -15.65 -43.75
C THR A 168 -10.04 -15.63 -45.26
N LEU A 169 -11.29 -15.58 -45.75
CA LEU A 169 -11.58 -15.40 -47.17
C LEU A 169 -11.70 -13.92 -47.54
N ILE A 170 -11.96 -13.06 -46.54
CA ILE A 170 -12.19 -11.62 -46.71
C ILE A 170 -10.88 -10.81 -46.63
N PHE A 171 -9.88 -11.33 -45.91
CA PHE A 171 -8.54 -10.74 -45.77
C PHE A 171 -7.48 -11.62 -46.43
#